data_AF-A0A502E2L2-F1
#
_entry.id   AF-A0A502E2L2-F1
#
_cell.length_a   1.000
_cell.length_b   1.000
_cell.length_c   1.000
_cell.angle_alpha   90.00
_cell.angle_beta   90.00
_cell.angle_gamma   90.00
#
_symmetry.space_group_name_H-M   'P 1'
#
loop_
_entity.id
_entity.type
_entity.pdbx_description
1 polymer ?
#
loop_
_entity_poly.entity_id
_entity_poly.type
_entity_poly.pdbx_seq_one_letter_code
_entity_poly.pdbx_strand_id
1 'polypeptide(L)'
;MSMPANRIRFAFFGTALMLSISGFAQQPVERNEAQARYDAQVAACNRGDLANPAREACVRAAGAALDRTRGSPPVEAPVPSADGRATVVTPMGSTTPPAASDTITSGDGRATIVVPADRVPR
;
A
#
# COMPACT_ATOMS: atom_id res chain seq x y z
N MET A 1 5.42 -77.71 -13.36
CA MET A 1 6.45 -77.00 -12.59
C MET A 1 6.35 -75.51 -12.88
N SER A 2 6.16 -74.73 -11.80
CA SER A 2 6.61 -73.34 -11.63
C SER A 2 5.88 -72.16 -12.31
N MET A 3 5.00 -71.54 -11.50
CA MET A 3 4.80 -70.11 -11.17
C MET A 3 4.41 -69.03 -12.23
N PRO A 4 3.36 -68.23 -11.95
CA PRO A 4 3.06 -66.98 -12.66
C PRO A 4 3.80 -65.79 -12.02
N ALA A 5 4.52 -64.99 -12.81
CA ALA A 5 5.14 -63.75 -12.36
C ALA A 5 4.30 -62.52 -12.75
N ASN A 6 3.82 -61.87 -11.69
CA ASN A 6 2.91 -60.75 -11.61
C ASN A 6 3.50 -59.47 -12.23
N ARG A 7 2.71 -58.75 -13.05
CA ARG A 7 3.10 -57.50 -13.71
C ARG A 7 3.24 -56.37 -12.69
N ILE A 8 4.46 -55.88 -12.48
CA ILE A 8 4.75 -54.72 -11.61
C ILE A 8 4.33 -53.45 -12.35
N ARG A 9 3.31 -52.78 -11.78
CA ARG A 9 2.79 -51.48 -12.21
C ARG A 9 3.52 -50.36 -11.46
N PHE A 10 3.88 -49.34 -12.21
CA PHE A 10 4.42 -48.04 -11.82
C PHE A 10 3.84 -47.47 -10.51
N ALA A 11 4.71 -46.94 -9.65
CA ALA A 11 4.35 -45.96 -8.63
C ALA A 11 5.50 -44.95 -8.44
N PHE A 12 5.39 -43.84 -9.19
CA PHE A 12 5.69 -42.46 -8.79
C PHE A 12 6.73 -42.23 -7.68
N PHE A 13 8.00 -42.11 -8.06
CA PHE A 13 8.93 -41.16 -7.42
C PHE A 13 8.48 -39.76 -7.86
N GLY A 14 8.13 -38.81 -6.99
CA GLY A 14 8.93 -38.38 -5.84
C GLY A 14 9.66 -37.08 -6.18
N THR A 15 8.93 -36.07 -6.66
CA THR A 15 9.36 -34.67 -6.92
C THR A 15 8.07 -33.84 -6.96
N ALA A 16 7.90 -32.65 -6.41
CA ALA A 16 8.80 -31.69 -5.80
C ALA A 16 7.96 -30.65 -5.02
N LEU A 17 8.66 -29.90 -4.17
CA LEU A 17 8.48 -28.47 -3.94
C LEU A 17 7.35 -27.98 -3.00
N MET A 18 7.75 -27.82 -1.73
CA MET A 18 7.59 -26.60 -0.92
C MET A 18 6.36 -25.72 -1.22
N LEU A 19 5.28 -25.89 -0.46
CA LEU A 19 4.30 -24.83 -0.23
C LEU A 19 4.82 -23.86 0.84
N SER A 20 5.67 -22.91 0.46
CA SER A 20 5.91 -21.70 1.25
C SER A 20 5.40 -20.50 0.48
N ILE A 21 4.09 -20.28 0.54
CA ILE A 21 3.46 -19.08 -0.01
C ILE A 21 3.60 -17.97 1.04
N SER A 22 4.71 -17.25 0.96
CA SER A 22 4.94 -16.01 1.68
C SER A 22 4.02 -14.90 1.13
N GLY A 23 3.30 -14.23 2.03
CA GLY A 23 2.58 -12.96 1.91
C GLY A 23 2.26 -12.45 0.50
N PHE A 24 1.03 -12.71 0.04
CA PHE A 24 0.48 -11.96 -1.09
C PHE A 24 0.25 -10.50 -0.68
N ALA A 25 0.90 -9.59 -1.40
CA ALA A 25 0.43 -8.23 -1.56
C ALA A 25 -1.07 -8.28 -1.91
N GLN A 26 -1.91 -7.56 -1.15
CA GLN A 26 -3.35 -7.47 -1.41
C GLN A 26 -3.56 -7.09 -2.89
N GLN A 27 -4.13 -8.01 -3.66
CA GLN A 27 -4.29 -7.83 -5.10
C GLN A 27 -5.25 -6.66 -5.39
N PRO A 28 -5.06 -5.92 -6.50
CA PRO A 28 -5.91 -4.78 -6.86
C PRO A 28 -7.41 -5.14 -6.96
N VAL A 29 -7.73 -6.40 -7.20
CA VAL A 29 -9.10 -6.94 -7.26
C VAL A 29 -9.81 -6.86 -5.89
N GLU A 30 -9.13 -7.18 -4.79
CA GLU A 30 -9.72 -7.14 -3.44
C GLU A 30 -10.02 -5.70 -2.99
N ARG A 31 -9.16 -4.74 -3.37
CA ARG A 31 -9.36 -3.32 -3.10
C ARG A 31 -10.60 -2.78 -3.83
N ASN A 32 -10.80 -3.20 -5.07
CA ASN A 32 -11.98 -2.80 -5.86
C ASN A 32 -13.27 -3.39 -5.28
N GLU A 33 -13.25 -4.63 -4.80
CA GLU A 33 -14.43 -5.24 -4.17
C GLU A 33 -14.79 -4.56 -2.83
N ALA A 34 -13.80 -4.26 -2.00
CA ALA A 34 -14.02 -3.52 -0.75
C ALA A 34 -14.63 -2.14 -1.01
N GLN A 35 -14.18 -1.45 -2.06
CA GLN A 35 -14.73 -0.17 -2.47
C GLN A 35 -16.20 -0.30 -2.93
N ALA A 36 -16.52 -1.29 -3.76
CA ALA A 36 -17.88 -1.53 -4.22
C ALA A 36 -18.86 -1.81 -3.06
N ARG A 37 -18.41 -2.57 -2.04
CA ARG A 37 -19.21 -2.82 -0.82
C ARG A 37 -19.45 -1.55 -0.01
N TYR A 38 -18.47 -0.64 0.05
CA TYR A 38 -18.63 0.65 0.70
C TYR A 38 -19.66 1.51 -0.05
N ASP A 39 -19.55 1.62 -1.38
CA ASP A 39 -20.46 2.43 -2.19
C ASP A 39 -21.92 1.94 -2.04
N ALA A 40 -22.13 0.62 -2.03
CA ALA A 40 -23.44 0.02 -1.78
C ALA A 40 -24.00 0.34 -0.38
N GLN A 41 -23.15 0.35 0.65
CA GLN A 41 -23.56 0.71 2.02
C GLN A 41 -23.89 2.20 2.14
N VAL A 42 -23.11 3.08 1.52
CA VAL A 42 -23.41 4.53 1.50
C VAL A 42 -24.73 4.79 0.78
N ALA A 43 -24.97 4.13 -0.35
CA ALA A 43 -26.26 4.20 -1.03
C ALA A 43 -27.39 3.75 -0.10
N ALA A 44 -27.21 2.66 0.64
CA ALA A 44 -28.19 2.20 1.63
C ALA A 44 -28.42 3.23 2.75
N CYS A 45 -27.38 3.86 3.29
CA CYS A 45 -27.50 4.91 4.31
C CYS A 45 -28.28 6.13 3.77
N ASN A 46 -28.18 6.43 2.47
CA ASN A 46 -28.76 7.61 1.83
C ASN A 46 -30.15 7.40 1.23
N ARG A 47 -30.75 6.21 1.33
CA ARG A 47 -32.08 5.90 0.74
C ARG A 47 -33.27 6.64 1.35
N GLY A 48 -33.05 7.58 2.27
CA GLY A 48 -34.08 8.43 2.87
C GLY A 48 -34.73 7.84 4.13
N ASP A 49 -34.44 6.57 4.44
CA ASP A 49 -34.99 5.85 5.61
C ASP A 49 -34.37 6.28 6.94
N LEU A 50 -33.22 6.99 6.88
CA LEU A 50 -32.47 7.45 8.05
C LEU A 50 -32.40 8.99 8.08
N ALA A 51 -32.94 9.58 9.14
CA ALA A 51 -32.72 10.99 9.45
C ALA A 51 -31.33 11.21 10.09
N ASN A 52 -30.89 12.46 10.14
CA ASN A 52 -29.74 12.84 10.98
C ASN A 52 -30.12 12.74 12.46
N PRO A 53 -29.24 12.22 13.34
CA PRO A 53 -27.83 11.86 13.14
C PRO A 53 -27.57 10.40 12.71
N ALA A 54 -28.61 9.56 12.63
CA ALA A 54 -28.48 8.13 12.34
C ALA A 54 -27.83 7.86 10.97
N ARG A 55 -28.14 8.69 9.96
CA ARG A 55 -27.49 8.62 8.64
C ARG A 55 -25.97 8.82 8.73
N GLU A 56 -25.53 9.81 9.50
CA GLU A 56 -24.11 10.11 9.67
C GLU A 56 -23.39 8.98 10.40
N ALA A 57 -24.03 8.38 11.40
CA ALA A 57 -23.50 7.19 12.08
C ALA A 57 -23.34 6.00 11.11
N CYS A 58 -24.33 5.78 10.24
CA CYS A 58 -24.29 4.74 9.20
C CYS A 58 -23.11 4.94 8.24
N VAL A 59 -22.96 6.14 7.68
CA VAL A 59 -21.86 6.47 6.76
C VAL A 59 -20.49 6.33 7.45
N ARG A 60 -20.39 6.79 8.71
CA ARG A 60 -19.15 6.64 9.51
C ARG A 60 -18.80 5.18 9.75
N ALA A 61 -19.79 4.33 10.06
CA ALA A 61 -19.57 2.90 10.24
C ALA A 61 -19.12 2.20 8.94
N ALA A 62 -19.71 2.57 7.80
CA ALA A 62 -19.30 2.07 6.49
C ALA A 62 -17.85 2.48 6.16
N GLY A 63 -17.46 3.74 6.43
CA GLY A 63 -16.08 4.21 6.28
C GLY A 63 -15.10 3.44 7.17
N ALA A 64 -15.43 3.27 8.44
CA ALA A 64 -14.61 2.48 9.37
C ALA A 64 -14.49 1.00 8.95
N ALA A 65 -15.49 0.45 8.25
CA ALA A 65 -15.40 -0.89 7.66
C ALA A 65 -14.43 -0.94 6.48
N LEU A 66 -14.48 0.05 5.59
CA LEU A 66 -13.54 0.16 4.48
C LEU A 66 -12.10 0.34 4.97
N ASP A 67 -11.88 1.21 5.96
CA ASP A 67 -10.54 1.47 6.49
C ASP A 67 -9.91 0.21 7.09
N ARG A 68 -10.69 -0.63 7.78
CA ARG A 68 -10.22 -1.93 8.27
C ARG A 68 -9.73 -2.87 7.16
N THR A 69 -10.29 -2.78 5.94
CA THR A 69 -9.85 -3.61 4.80
C THR A 69 -8.54 -3.11 4.16
N ARG A 70 -8.23 -1.82 4.32
CA ARG A 70 -7.02 -1.19 3.75
C ARG A 70 -5.75 -1.44 4.59
N GLY A 71 -5.91 -2.01 5.79
CA GLY A 71 -4.82 -2.22 6.73
C GLY A 71 -4.44 -0.94 7.47
N SER A 72 -3.48 -1.07 8.39
CA SER A 72 -2.94 0.10 9.09
C SER A 72 -2.14 0.98 8.14
N PRO A 73 -2.14 2.31 8.32
CA PRO A 73 -1.17 3.18 7.67
C PRO A 73 0.25 2.64 7.87
N PRO A 74 1.15 2.81 6.90
CA PRO A 74 2.55 2.44 7.07
C PRO A 74 3.11 3.09 8.34
N VAL A 75 3.93 2.36 9.09
CA VAL A 75 4.66 2.95 10.21
C VAL A 75 5.56 4.04 9.64
N GLU A 76 5.42 5.27 10.13
CA GLU A 76 6.29 6.37 9.75
C GLU A 76 7.59 6.28 10.58
N ALA A 77 8.72 6.51 9.92
CA ALA A 77 10.02 6.60 10.56
C ALA A 77 10.70 7.94 10.22
N PRO A 78 11.38 8.57 11.18
CA PRO A 78 12.29 9.67 10.90
C PRO A 78 13.51 9.11 10.16
N VAL A 79 13.81 9.66 9.00
CA VAL A 79 14.98 9.32 8.18
C VAL A 79 15.79 10.60 7.96
N PRO A 80 17.11 10.60 8.19
CA PRO A 80 17.93 11.75 7.83
C PRO A 80 17.88 12.00 6.33
N SER A 81 17.79 13.28 5.94
CA SER A 81 17.93 13.73 4.55
C SER A 81 19.29 13.32 3.99
N ALA A 82 19.39 13.17 2.67
CA ALA A 82 20.63 12.75 1.99
C ALA A 82 21.84 13.65 2.30
N ASP A 83 21.60 14.94 2.58
CA ASP A 83 22.59 15.94 2.95
C ASP A 83 22.82 16.07 4.47
N GLY A 84 22.08 15.31 5.29
CA GLY A 84 22.15 15.34 6.75
C GLY A 84 21.62 16.61 7.42
N ARG A 85 21.04 17.57 6.67
CA ARG A 85 20.59 18.87 7.22
C ARG A 85 19.14 18.87 7.71
N ALA A 86 18.37 17.83 7.38
CA ALA A 86 16.98 17.69 7.76
C ALA A 86 16.63 16.26 8.19
N THR A 87 15.53 16.12 8.93
CA THR A 87 14.89 14.84 9.21
C THR A 87 13.56 14.79 8.44
N VAL A 88 13.42 13.81 7.56
CA VAL A 88 12.21 13.57 6.78
C VAL A 88 11.40 12.47 7.45
N VAL A 89 10.12 12.71 7.68
CA VAL A 89 9.19 11.67 8.16
C VAL A 89 8.65 10.95 6.94
N THR A 90 8.80 9.63 6.90
CA THR A 90 8.45 8.84 5.74
C THR A 90 8.01 7.42 6.13
N PRO A 91 7.14 6.76 5.35
CA PRO A 91 6.84 5.34 5.53
C PRO A 91 8.11 4.49 5.65
N MET A 92 8.15 3.57 6.62
CA MET A 92 9.24 2.61 6.77
C MET A 92 9.45 1.81 5.49
N GLY A 93 10.71 1.72 5.06
CA GLY A 93 11.09 1.01 3.82
C GLY A 93 10.96 1.84 2.54
N SER A 94 10.60 3.12 2.64
CA SER A 94 10.72 4.05 1.52
C SER A 94 12.19 4.37 1.21
N THR A 95 12.44 4.87 0.00
CA THR A 95 13.72 5.46 -0.35
C THR A 95 13.76 6.92 0.11
N THR A 96 14.85 7.33 0.77
CA THR A 96 15.11 8.74 1.09
C THR A 96 15.07 9.57 -0.20
N PRO A 97 14.36 10.72 -0.22
CA PRO A 97 14.37 11.63 -1.36
C PRO A 97 15.82 12.00 -1.75
N PRO A 98 16.15 11.99 -3.06
CA PRO A 98 17.54 12.08 -3.52
C PRO A 98 18.20 13.44 -3.34
N ALA A 99 17.42 14.52 -3.22
CA ALA A 99 17.95 15.88 -3.24
C ALA A 99 17.44 16.72 -2.08
N ALA A 100 18.41 17.39 -1.43
CA ALA A 100 18.15 18.52 -0.56
C ALA A 100 17.64 19.74 -1.34
N SER A 101 17.29 20.80 -0.62
CA SER A 101 17.00 22.11 -1.21
C SER A 101 18.11 23.10 -0.89
N ASP A 102 18.49 23.91 -1.88
CA ASP A 102 19.35 25.08 -1.73
C ASP A 102 18.54 26.36 -1.96
N THR A 103 19.14 27.52 -1.71
CA THR A 103 18.51 28.82 -1.97
C THR A 103 19.38 29.68 -2.87
N ILE A 104 18.74 30.32 -3.85
CA ILE A 104 19.36 31.36 -4.67
C ILE A 104 18.60 32.67 -4.47
N THR A 105 19.31 33.79 -4.62
CA THR A 105 18.65 35.10 -4.66
C THR A 105 18.09 35.32 -6.06
N SER A 106 16.86 35.84 -6.16
CA SER A 106 16.24 36.24 -7.42
C SER A 106 17.12 37.24 -8.17
N GLY A 107 17.08 37.23 -9.51
CA GLY A 107 17.93 38.11 -10.33
C GLY A 107 17.72 39.60 -10.08
N ASP A 108 16.55 39.98 -9.56
CA ASP A 108 16.22 41.35 -9.13
C ASP A 108 16.53 41.64 -7.65
N GLY A 109 17.07 40.66 -6.91
CA GLY A 109 17.44 40.79 -5.50
C GLY A 109 16.27 40.78 -4.51
N ARG A 110 15.01 40.63 -4.97
CA ARG A 110 13.82 40.85 -4.12
C ARG A 110 13.26 39.61 -3.45
N ALA A 111 13.70 38.43 -3.87
CA ALA A 111 13.18 37.17 -3.36
C ALA A 111 14.29 36.14 -3.15
N THR A 112 14.07 35.24 -2.19
CA THR A 112 14.83 34.01 -2.02
C THR A 112 14.06 32.88 -2.70
N ILE A 113 14.71 32.23 -3.66
CA ILE A 113 14.12 31.12 -4.43
C ILE A 113 14.72 29.82 -3.90
N VAL A 114 13.86 28.92 -3.43
CA VAL A 114 14.25 27.56 -3.06
C VAL A 114 14.37 26.71 -4.32
N VAL A 115 15.52 26.06 -4.52
CA VAL A 115 15.80 25.20 -5.68
C VAL A 115 16.27 23.83 -5.21
N PRO A 116 16.07 22.76 -6.01
CA PRO A 116 16.71 21.47 -5.74
C PRO A 116 18.24 21.62 -5.73
N ALA A 117 18.92 21.00 -4.77
CA ALA A 117 20.37 21.09 -4.58
C ALA A 117 21.19 20.45 -5.72
N ASP A 118 20.56 19.63 -6.57
CA ASP A 118 21.14 18.99 -7.75
C ASP A 118 20.95 19.78 -9.05
N ARG A 119 20.35 20.98 -9.00
CA ARG A 119 20.32 21.87 -10.17
C ARG A 119 21.73 22.36 -10.50
N VAL A 120 22.25 21.95 -11.65
CA VAL A 120 23.38 22.62 -12.30
C VAL A 120 22.92 23.99 -12.81
N PRO A 121 23.55 25.11 -12.40
CA PRO A 121 23.25 26.42 -12.97
C PRO A 121 23.54 26.41 -14.48
N ARG A 122 22.59 26.85 -15.31
CA ARG A 122 22.83 27.15 -16.74
C ARG A 122 23.13 28.62 -16.91
#